data_AF-A0A350AJF5-F1
#
_entry.id   AF-A0A350AJF5-F1
#
_cell.length_a   1.000
_cell.length_b   1.000
_cell.length_c   1.000
_cell.angle_alpha   90.00
_cell.angle_beta   90.00
_cell.angle_gamma   90.00
#
_symmetry.space_group_name_H-M   'P 1'
#
loop_
_entity.id
_entity.type
_entity.pdbx_description
1 polymer ?
#
loop_
_entity_poly.entity_id
_entity_poly.type
_entity_poly.pdbx_seq_one_letter_code
_entity_poly.pdbx_strand_id
1 'polypeptide(L)'
;MAFFSLPQRMLPASSERLGFWARMALSPRFHRLVERTPGLRRFSRAEGRALFSILSGFVQAQTLFAVVELRILHRLKEGGATTEALATLTQVPLAR
;
A
#
# COMPACT_ATOMS: atom_id res chain seq x y z
N MET A 1 -29.98 -3.58 -12.49
CA MET A 1 -29.04 -2.89 -11.58
C MET A 1 -27.65 -2.97 -12.19
N ALA A 2 -27.36 -2.00 -13.05
CA ALA A 2 -26.11 -1.90 -13.81
C ALA A 2 -25.19 -0.88 -13.14
N PHE A 3 -23.90 -1.21 -13.05
CA PHE A 3 -22.72 -0.36 -13.32
C PHE A 3 -21.50 -0.86 -12.52
N PHE A 4 -20.83 -1.87 -13.05
CA PHE A 4 -19.39 -2.01 -12.87
C PHE A 4 -18.78 -2.70 -14.10
N SER A 5 -19.11 -2.18 -15.28
CA SER A 5 -18.31 -2.43 -16.47
C SER A 5 -17.00 -1.68 -16.29
N LEU A 6 -16.00 -2.36 -15.74
CA LEU A 6 -14.63 -1.88 -15.74
C LEU A 6 -14.26 -1.51 -17.18
N PRO A 7 -13.77 -0.29 -17.46
CA PRO A 7 -13.05 -0.08 -18.70
C PRO A 7 -11.84 -1.02 -18.64
N GLN A 8 -11.79 -2.00 -19.55
CA GLN A 8 -10.57 -2.72 -19.89
C GLN A 8 -9.59 -1.68 -20.43
N ARG A 9 -8.94 -0.92 -19.53
CA ARG A 9 -7.82 -0.06 -19.89
C ARG A 9 -6.75 -1.02 -20.39
N MET A 10 -6.56 -1.05 -21.71
CA MET A 10 -5.37 -1.59 -22.35
C MET A 10 -4.17 -1.25 -21.47
N LEU A 11 -3.57 -2.28 -20.87
CA LEU A 11 -2.23 -2.15 -20.30
C LEU A 11 -1.34 -1.73 -21.48
N PRO A 12 -0.71 -0.54 -21.46
CA PRO A 12 0.18 -0.17 -22.54
C PRO A 12 1.32 -1.20 -22.56
N ALA A 13 1.37 -1.98 -23.63
CA ALA A 13 2.56 -2.73 -24.01
C ALA A 13 3.66 -1.71 -24.34
N SER A 14 4.43 -1.31 -23.34
CA SER A 14 5.83 -0.86 -23.49
C SER A 14 6.41 -0.46 -22.14
N SER A 15 7.17 -1.38 -21.56
CA SER A 15 8.26 -1.00 -20.68
C SER A 15 9.41 -1.98 -20.88
N GLU A 16 10.02 -1.94 -22.07
CA GLU A 16 11.35 -2.55 -22.27
C GLU A 16 12.33 -2.13 -21.15
N ARG A 17 12.14 -0.92 -20.61
CA ARG A 17 12.84 -0.43 -19.41
C ARG A 17 12.57 -1.27 -18.16
N LEU A 18 11.32 -1.61 -17.81
CA LEU A 18 11.04 -2.44 -16.63
C LEU A 18 11.57 -3.86 -16.82
N GLY A 19 11.49 -4.42 -18.02
CA GLY A 19 12.11 -5.72 -18.34
C GLY A 19 13.63 -5.71 -18.23
N PHE A 20 14.28 -4.64 -18.68
CA PHE A 20 15.72 -4.44 -18.55
C PHE A 20 16.14 -4.32 -17.08
N TRP A 21 15.46 -3.47 -16.29
CA TRP A 21 15.74 -3.31 -14.85
C TRP A 21 15.49 -4.60 -14.06
N ALA A 22 14.41 -5.33 -14.34
CA ALA A 22 14.13 -6.63 -13.72
C ALA A 22 15.18 -7.69 -14.07
N ARG A 23 15.64 -7.73 -15.33
CA ARG A 23 16.74 -8.62 -15.78
C ARG A 23 18.08 -8.24 -15.16
N MET A 24 18.32 -6.94 -14.93
CA MET A 24 19.54 -6.47 -14.27
C MET A 24 19.52 -6.76 -12.77
N ALA A 25 18.35 -6.68 -12.12
CA ALA A 25 18.18 -7.03 -10.72
C ALA A 25 18.40 -8.54 -10.44
N LEU A 26 18.08 -9.42 -11.40
CA LEU A 26 18.31 -10.87 -11.31
C LEU A 26 19.74 -11.29 -11.74
N SER A 27 20.61 -10.34 -12.09
CA SER A 27 21.97 -10.62 -12.57
C SER A 27 22.96 -10.84 -11.41
N PRO A 28 23.70 -11.95 -11.36
CA PRO A 28 24.73 -12.22 -10.35
C PRO A 28 25.87 -11.19 -10.33
N ARG A 29 26.03 -10.39 -11.39
CA ARG A 29 27.00 -9.29 -11.44
C ARG A 29 26.52 -8.06 -10.69
N PHE A 30 25.21 -7.82 -10.66
CA PHE A 30 24.60 -6.73 -9.91
C PHE A 30 24.65 -7.02 -8.41
N HIS A 31 24.31 -8.23 -7.99
CA HIS A 31 24.44 -8.69 -6.60
C HIS A 31 25.88 -8.56 -6.06
N ARG A 32 26.90 -8.92 -6.85
CA ARG A 32 28.31 -8.76 -6.45
C ARG A 32 28.76 -7.29 -6.37
N LEU A 33 28.18 -6.41 -7.17
CA LEU A 33 28.43 -4.97 -7.11
C LEU A 33 27.76 -4.36 -5.88
N VAL A 34 26.54 -4.82 -5.55
CA VAL A 34 25.77 -4.46 -4.36
C VAL A 34 26.50 -4.88 -3.08
N GLU A 35 27.03 -6.10 -3.04
CA GLU A 35 27.82 -6.62 -1.90
C GLU A 35 29.15 -5.88 -1.69
N ARG A 36 29.77 -5.36 -2.75
CA ARG A 36 31.07 -4.67 -2.68
C ARG A 36 30.97 -3.16 -2.43
N THR A 37 29.78 -2.57 -2.41
CA THR A 37 29.62 -1.11 -2.30
C THR A 37 29.08 -0.69 -0.93
N PRO A 38 29.93 -0.28 0.03
CA PRO A 38 29.49 0.24 1.32
C PRO A 38 28.87 1.63 1.12
N GLY A 39 27.54 1.70 1.02
CA GLY A 39 26.78 2.93 0.77
C GLY A 39 25.39 2.67 0.20
N LEU A 40 25.19 1.50 -0.40
CA LEU A 40 23.93 1.09 -1.01
C LEU A 40 22.77 0.95 -0.01
N ARG A 41 23.08 0.75 1.28
CA ARG A 41 22.08 0.79 2.37
C ARG A 41 21.36 2.13 2.45
N ARG A 42 22.01 3.26 2.14
CA ARG A 42 21.39 4.60 2.23
C ARG A 42 20.50 4.89 1.02
N PHE A 43 20.90 4.41 -0.15
CA PHE A 43 20.10 4.49 -1.39
C PHE A 43 18.87 3.57 -1.33
N SER A 44 19.05 2.30 -0.95
CA SER A 44 17.96 1.34 -0.70
C SER A 44 16.96 1.85 0.35
N ARG A 45 17.43 2.51 1.42
CA ARG A 45 16.55 3.16 2.40
C ARG A 45 15.79 4.36 1.83
N ALA A 46 16.38 5.14 0.93
CA ALA A 46 15.70 6.28 0.30
C ALA A 46 14.60 5.83 -0.65
N GLU A 47 14.87 4.79 -1.44
CA GLU A 47 13.90 4.19 -2.35
C GLU A 47 12.78 3.47 -1.59
N GLY A 48 13.14 2.73 -0.53
CA GLY A 48 12.18 2.16 0.41
C GLY A 48 11.27 3.21 1.06
N ARG A 49 11.82 4.40 1.42
CA ARG A 49 11.00 5.52 1.93
C ARG A 49 10.04 6.08 0.89
N ALA A 50 10.48 6.21 -0.37
CA ALA A 50 9.61 6.70 -1.44
C ALA A 50 8.44 5.74 -1.69
N LEU A 51 8.72 4.43 -1.78
CA LEU A 51 7.70 3.39 -1.92
C LEU A 51 6.77 3.32 -0.70
N PHE A 52 7.35 3.38 0.51
CA PHE A 52 6.58 3.39 1.75
C PHE A 52 5.67 4.62 1.83
N SER A 53 6.11 5.79 1.39
CA SER A 53 5.28 6.99 1.37
C SER A 53 4.03 6.82 0.51
N ILE A 54 4.16 6.21 -0.67
CA ILE A 54 3.02 5.95 -1.56
C ILE A 54 2.06 4.95 -0.92
N LEU A 55 2.58 3.84 -0.42
CA LEU A 55 1.77 2.81 0.25
C LEU A 55 1.09 3.36 1.50
N SER A 56 1.79 4.16 2.29
CA SER A 56 1.24 4.79 3.49
C SER A 56 0.10 5.76 3.16
N GLY A 57 0.23 6.53 2.08
CA GLY A 57 -0.84 7.41 1.61
C GLY A 57 -2.08 6.63 1.17
N PHE A 58 -1.88 5.50 0.48
CA PHE A 58 -2.97 4.59 0.15
C PHE A 58 -3.63 3.99 1.40
N VAL A 59 -2.85 3.44 2.34
CA VAL A 59 -3.37 2.87 3.59
C VAL A 59 -4.15 3.93 4.37
N GLN A 60 -3.61 5.15 4.50
CA GLN A 60 -4.31 6.27 5.15
C GLN A 60 -5.65 6.59 4.47
N ALA A 61 -5.70 6.63 3.13
CA ALA A 61 -6.94 6.86 2.40
C ALA A 61 -7.96 5.74 2.61
N GLN A 62 -7.52 4.47 2.63
CA GLN A 62 -8.40 3.33 2.92
C GLN A 62 -8.90 3.36 4.37
N THR A 63 -8.04 3.72 5.33
CA THR A 63 -8.45 3.90 6.73
C THR A 63 -9.51 5.00 6.86
N LEU A 64 -9.30 6.15 6.22
CA LEU A 64 -10.26 7.24 6.23
C LEU A 64 -11.59 6.83 5.59
N PHE A 65 -11.53 6.15 4.44
CA PHE A 65 -12.71 5.61 3.78
C PHE A 65 -13.48 4.66 4.70
N ALA A 66 -12.81 3.71 5.36
CA ALA A 66 -13.43 2.80 6.31
C ALA A 66 -14.08 3.53 7.49
N VAL A 67 -13.44 4.58 8.04
CA VAL A 67 -14.01 5.39 9.12
C VAL A 67 -15.34 6.05 8.71
N VAL A 68 -15.43 6.51 7.46
CA VAL A 68 -16.64 7.14 6.90
C VAL A 68 -17.71 6.10 6.57
N GLU A 69 -17.36 5.05 5.83
CA GLU A 69 -18.29 3.99 5.40
C GLU A 69 -18.90 3.26 6.61
N LEU A 70 -18.06 2.92 7.58
CA LEU A 70 -18.51 2.34 8.84
C LEU A 70 -19.16 3.36 9.75
N ARG A 71 -19.26 4.65 9.39
CA ARG A 71 -19.89 5.71 10.20
C ARG A 71 -19.36 5.80 11.64
N ILE A 72 -18.08 5.51 11.85
CA ILE A 72 -17.46 5.47 13.19
C ILE A 72 -17.69 6.79 13.94
N LEU A 73 -17.48 7.93 13.25
CA LEU A 73 -17.63 9.25 13.84
C LEU A 73 -19.07 9.55 14.29
N HIS A 74 -20.07 9.02 13.57
CA HIS A 74 -21.48 9.22 13.94
C HIS A 74 -21.81 8.45 15.21
N ARG A 75 -21.32 7.21 15.33
CA ARG A 75 -21.53 6.39 16.54
C ARG A 75 -20.83 7.00 17.75
N LEU A 76 -19.59 7.46 17.59
CA LEU A 76 -18.85 8.13 18.65
C LEU A 76 -19.49 9.46 19.10
N LYS A 77 -20.22 10.13 18.21
CA LYS A 77 -20.98 11.34 18.54
C LYS A 77 -22.19 11.03 19.43
N GLU A 78 -22.85 9.89 19.24
CA GLU A 78 -24.00 9.46 20.05
C GLU A 78 -23.57 9.03 21.47
N GLY A 79 -22.34 8.55 21.61
CA GLY A 79 -21.69 8.28 22.88
C GLY A 79 -20.31 7.65 22.66
N GLY A 80 -19.38 7.86 23.60
CA GLY A 80 -18.08 7.18 23.55
C GLY A 80 -18.28 5.65 23.56
N ALA A 81 -17.55 4.94 22.71
CA ALA A 81 -17.61 3.49 22.59
C ALA A 81 -16.22 2.88 22.74
N THR A 82 -16.14 1.71 23.38
CA THR A 82 -14.89 0.96 23.44
C THR A 82 -14.57 0.32 22.09
N THR A 83 -13.30 -0.04 21.88
CA THR A 83 -12.83 -0.72 20.67
C THR A 83 -13.55 -2.03 20.42
N GLU A 84 -13.87 -2.79 21.48
CA GLU A 84 -14.57 -4.08 21.40
C GLU A 84 -16.02 -3.90 20.96
N ALA A 85 -16.68 -2.85 21.46
CA ALA A 85 -18.04 -2.50 21.06
C ALA A 85 -18.08 -2.09 19.58
N LEU A 86 -17.14 -1.26 19.13
CA LEU A 86 -17.04 -0.86 17.72
C LEU A 86 -16.74 -2.06 16.81
N ALA A 87 -15.79 -2.91 17.17
CA ALA A 87 -15.45 -4.14 16.45
C ALA A 87 -16.67 -5.05 16.25
N THR A 88 -17.47 -5.24 17.30
CA THR A 88 -18.72 -6.02 17.25
C THR A 88 -19.74 -5.38 16.31
N LEU A 89 -19.94 -4.06 16.38
CA LEU A 89 -20.91 -3.34 15.57
C LEU A 89 -20.53 -3.24 14.08
N THR A 90 -19.23 -3.16 13.78
CA THR A 90 -18.74 -3.03 12.40
C THR A 90 -18.29 -4.35 11.79
N GLN A 91 -18.31 -5.44 12.54
CA GLN A 91 -17.80 -6.75 12.14
C GLN A 91 -16.31 -6.70 11.71
N VAL A 92 -15.56 -5.74 12.26
CA VAL A 92 -14.12 -5.61 12.02
C VAL A 92 -13.40 -6.30 13.17
N PRO A 93 -12.44 -7.21 12.92
CA PRO A 93 -11.73 -7.91 13.98
C PRO A 93 -10.96 -6.96 14.90
N LEU A 94 -10.85 -7.31 16.18
CA LEU A 94 -9.94 -6.61 17.10
C LEU A 94 -8.49 -6.83 16.64
N ALA A 95 -7.68 -5.76 16.69
CA ALA A 95 -6.24 -5.89 16.48
C ALA A 95 -5.64 -6.78 17.59
N ARG A 96 -4.71 -7.67 17.22
CA ARG A 96 -3.94 -8.49 18.17
C ARG A 96 -2.78 -7.71 18.76
#